data_AF-A0A2M6ZYF7-F1
#
_entry.id   AF-A0A2M6ZYF7-F1
#
_cell.length_a   1.000
_cell.length_b   1.000
_cell.length_c   1.000
_cell.angle_alpha   90.00
_cell.angle_beta   90.00
_cell.angle_gamma   90.00
#
_symmetry.space_group_name_H-M   'P 1'
#
loop_
_entity.id
_entity.type
_entity.pdbx_description
1 polymer ?
#
loop_
_entity_poly.entity_id
_entity_poly.type
_entity_poly.pdbx_seq_one_letter_code
_entity_poly.pdbx_strand_id
1 'polypeptide(L)'
;GRKVVLAVEPGYRESTESWSEVLRDLKKRGMNCPCLVVGDGNLGIWGALANIYPGAPEQRCWNHKMVNVLDKLPKKLQGQAKRHLQDIVYSETRESAEAERGDFVRWCRAEGYRRAGET
;
A
#
# COMPACT_ATOMS: atom_id res chain seq x y z
N GLY A 1 -20.91 -1.37 4.86
CA GLY A 1 -20.84 -1.69 3.42
C GLY A 1 -20.60 -3.17 3.21
N ARG A 2 -20.79 -3.68 1.99
CA ARG A 2 -20.52 -5.08 1.61
C ARG A 2 -19.21 -5.15 0.81
N LYS A 3 -18.32 -6.09 1.16
CA LYS A 3 -17.12 -6.38 0.36
C LYS A 3 -17.51 -7.26 -0.82
N VAL A 4 -17.18 -6.82 -2.04
CA VAL A 4 -17.45 -7.55 -3.29
C VAL A 4 -16.22 -7.47 -4.18
N VAL A 5 -15.93 -8.54 -4.90
CA VAL A 5 -14.91 -8.53 -5.96
C VAL A 5 -15.56 -7.95 -7.21
N LEU A 6 -14.98 -6.87 -7.74
CA LEU A 6 -15.55 -6.15 -8.89
C LEU A 6 -14.97 -6.59 -10.24
N ALA A 7 -13.71 -7.03 -10.26
CA ALA A 7 -13.00 -7.48 -11.45
C ALA A 7 -11.84 -8.42 -11.05
N VAL A 8 -11.53 -9.37 -11.94
CA VAL A 8 -10.33 -10.21 -11.90
C VAL A 8 -9.92 -10.39 -13.35
N GLU A 9 -8.80 -9.80 -13.74
CA GLU A 9 -8.32 -9.84 -15.12
C GLU A 9 -6.86 -10.31 -15.17
N PRO A 10 -6.46 -11.10 -16.19
CA PRO A 10 -5.06 -11.29 -16.48
C PRO A 10 -4.45 -9.96 -16.94
N GLY A 11 -3.20 -9.69 -16.58
CA GLY A 11 -2.55 -8.44 -16.98
C GLY A 11 -1.04 -8.49 -16.82
N TYR A 12 -0.36 -7.57 -17.49
CA TYR A 12 1.08 -7.42 -17.36
C TYR A 12 1.42 -6.69 -16.07
N ARG A 13 2.46 -7.16 -15.39
CA ARG A 13 2.93 -6.55 -14.14
C ARG A 13 3.29 -5.08 -14.39
N GLU A 14 2.78 -4.18 -13.54
CA GLU A 14 3.09 -2.75 -13.58
C GLU A 14 2.63 -2.01 -14.85
N SER A 15 1.75 -2.62 -15.64
CA SER A 15 1.23 -2.03 -16.87
C SER A 15 0.09 -1.05 -16.59
N THR A 16 0.31 0.22 -16.92
CA THR A 16 -0.73 1.24 -16.93
C THR A 16 -1.89 0.86 -17.85
N GLU A 17 -1.62 0.21 -18.99
CA GLU A 17 -2.69 -0.17 -19.91
C GLU A 17 -3.55 -1.30 -19.32
N SER A 18 -2.94 -2.33 -18.73
CA SER A 18 -3.70 -3.42 -18.09
C SER A 18 -4.59 -2.90 -16.96
N TRP A 19 -4.12 -1.92 -16.17
CA TRP A 19 -4.97 -1.26 -15.17
C TRP A 19 -6.03 -0.35 -15.79
N SER A 20 -5.71 0.29 -16.92
CA SER A 20 -6.66 1.17 -17.63
C SER A 20 -7.82 0.36 -18.19
N GLU A 21 -7.58 -0.83 -18.72
CA GLU A 21 -8.62 -1.75 -19.18
C GLU A 21 -9.61 -2.08 -18.06
N VAL A 22 -9.12 -2.49 -16.88
CA VAL A 22 -9.95 -2.78 -15.70
C VAL A 22 -10.78 -1.57 -15.29
N LEU A 23 -10.16 -0.39 -15.16
CA LEU A 23 -10.84 0.82 -14.70
C LEU A 23 -11.85 1.36 -15.73
N ARG A 24 -11.56 1.27 -17.03
CA ARG A 24 -12.50 1.65 -18.10
C ARG A 24 -13.70 0.70 -18.13
N ASP A 25 -13.49 -0.61 -17.96
CA ASP A 25 -14.58 -1.58 -17.88
C ASP A 25 -15.48 -1.30 -16.68
N LEU A 26 -14.91 -1.06 -15.50
CA LEU A 26 -15.66 -0.67 -14.30
C LEU A 26 -16.49 0.60 -14.52
N LYS A 27 -15.89 1.62 -15.16
CA LYS A 27 -16.60 2.86 -15.52
C LYS A 27 -17.76 2.60 -16.48
N LYS A 28 -17.54 1.76 -17.50
CA LYS A 28 -18.58 1.35 -18.46
C LYS A 28 -19.73 0.59 -17.79
N ARG A 29 -19.43 -0.21 -16.75
CA ARG A 29 -20.43 -0.87 -15.89
C ARG A 29 -21.15 0.07 -14.91
N GLY A 30 -20.85 1.37 -14.95
CA GLY A 30 -21.51 2.39 -14.14
C GLY A 30 -20.83 2.67 -12.80
N MET A 31 -19.57 2.24 -12.61
CA MET A 31 -18.81 2.61 -11.41
C MET A 31 -18.48 4.10 -11.43
N ASN A 32 -19.03 4.83 -10.46
CA ASN A 32 -18.71 6.24 -10.20
C ASN A 32 -17.25 6.42 -9.75
N CYS A 33 -16.76 7.65 -9.77
CA CYS A 33 -15.44 7.98 -9.24
C CYS A 33 -15.30 7.49 -7.79
N PRO A 34 -14.28 6.67 -7.46
CA PRO A 34 -14.05 6.22 -6.10
C PRO A 34 -13.74 7.39 -5.16
N CYS A 35 -14.19 7.31 -3.90
CA CYS A 35 -13.80 8.27 -2.87
C CYS A 35 -12.34 8.09 -2.40
N LEU A 36 -11.77 6.91 -2.61
CA LEU A 36 -10.39 6.56 -2.28
C LEU A 36 -10.00 5.29 -3.05
N VAL A 37 -8.80 5.26 -3.61
CA VAL A 37 -8.20 4.04 -4.15
C VAL A 37 -6.98 3.66 -3.33
N VAL A 38 -7.01 2.44 -2.78
CA VAL A 38 -5.92 1.89 -1.97
C VAL A 38 -5.21 0.79 -2.75
N GLY A 39 -3.92 0.99 -3.02
CA GLY A 39 -3.12 0.12 -3.88
C GLY A 39 -1.70 -0.07 -3.36
N ASP A 40 -0.99 -1.05 -3.88
CA ASP A 40 0.43 -1.20 -3.60
C ASP A 40 1.27 -0.10 -4.26
N GLY A 41 2.55 -0.05 -3.90
CA GLY A 41 3.69 -0.13 -4.83
C GLY A 41 3.69 0.66 -6.11
N ASN A 42 2.75 0.27 -6.96
CA ASN A 42 3.02 -0.04 -8.33
C ASN A 42 2.51 1.10 -9.21
N LEU A 43 3.39 1.62 -10.08
CA LEU A 43 3.11 2.81 -10.89
C LEU A 43 1.94 2.61 -11.87
N GLY A 44 1.69 1.38 -12.34
CA GLY A 44 0.68 1.13 -13.38
C GLY A 44 -0.74 1.55 -12.99
N ILE A 45 -1.17 1.22 -11.76
CA ILE A 45 -2.52 1.58 -11.31
C ILE A 45 -2.68 3.09 -11.13
N TRP A 46 -1.64 3.77 -10.64
CA TRP A 46 -1.68 5.22 -10.39
C TRP A 46 -1.75 6.01 -11.70
N GLY A 47 -0.97 5.60 -12.71
CA GLY A 47 -1.09 6.18 -14.06
C GLY A 47 -2.47 5.98 -14.67
N ALA A 48 -3.07 4.79 -14.51
CA ALA A 48 -4.39 4.49 -15.02
C ALA A 48 -5.48 5.30 -14.30
N LEU A 49 -5.35 5.42 -12.97
CA LEU A 49 -6.30 6.14 -12.14
C LEU A 49 -6.32 7.63 -12.47
N ALA A 50 -5.14 8.25 -12.59
CA ALA A 50 -5.02 9.67 -12.97
C ALA A 50 -5.72 9.97 -14.31
N ASN A 51 -5.70 9.02 -15.26
CA ASN A 51 -6.34 9.19 -16.57
C ASN A 51 -7.87 8.96 -16.54
N ILE A 52 -8.37 8.03 -15.72
CA ILE A 52 -9.77 7.55 -15.80
C ILE A 52 -10.66 8.16 -14.72
N TYR A 53 -10.10 8.37 -13.53
CA TYR A 53 -10.74 8.93 -12.33
C TYR A 53 -9.81 9.96 -11.65
N PRO A 54 -9.51 11.10 -12.29
CA PRO A 54 -8.59 12.11 -11.74
C PRO A 54 -9.04 12.71 -10.40
N GLY A 55 -10.31 12.59 -10.04
CA GLY A 55 -10.84 13.05 -8.76
C GLY A 55 -10.71 12.04 -7.61
N ALA A 56 -10.21 10.83 -7.85
CA ALA A 56 -10.05 9.81 -6.83
C ALA A 56 -8.72 10.00 -6.08
N PRO A 57 -8.72 10.20 -4.75
CA PRO A 57 -7.51 10.21 -3.96
C PRO A 57 -6.79 8.87 -3.97
N GLU A 58 -5.45 8.92 -3.94
CA GLU A 58 -4.57 7.77 -3.92
C GLU A 58 -4.05 7.51 -2.49
N GLN A 59 -4.05 6.25 -2.09
CA GLN A 59 -3.42 5.82 -0.83
C GLN A 59 -2.66 4.51 -1.01
N ARG A 60 -1.49 4.46 -0.37
CA ARG A 60 -0.69 3.23 -0.30
C ARG A 60 -1.29 2.26 0.70
N CYS A 61 -1.40 1.00 0.30
CA CYS A 61 -1.91 -0.08 1.13
C CYS A 61 -0.94 -0.40 2.26
N TRP A 62 -1.36 -0.19 3.51
CA TRP A 62 -0.56 -0.53 4.68
C TRP A 62 -0.21 -2.01 4.77
N ASN A 63 -1.10 -2.91 4.33
CA ASN A 63 -0.78 -4.33 4.33
C ASN A 63 0.41 -4.65 3.43
N HIS A 64 0.39 -4.18 2.17
CA HIS A 64 1.53 -4.38 1.27
C HIS A 64 2.78 -3.68 1.78
N LYS A 65 2.66 -2.46 2.33
CA LYS A 65 3.78 -1.75 2.93
C LYS A 65 4.45 -2.56 4.05
N MET A 66 3.66 -3.10 4.97
CA MET A 66 4.17 -3.94 6.06
C MET A 66 4.83 -5.21 5.52
N VAL A 67 4.20 -5.92 4.58
CA VAL A 67 4.76 -7.13 3.97
C VAL A 67 6.12 -6.83 3.33
N ASN A 68 6.22 -5.75 2.54
CA ASN A 68 7.47 -5.32 1.89
C ASN A 68 8.60 -5.03 2.90
N VAL A 69 8.28 -4.51 4.08
CA VAL A 69 9.25 -4.29 5.17
C VAL A 69 9.66 -5.64 5.79
N LEU A 70 8.69 -6.50 6.11
CA LEU A 70 8.92 -7.79 6.76
C LEU A 70 9.74 -8.75 5.89
N ASP A 71 9.58 -8.68 4.56
CA ASP A 71 10.35 -9.49 3.60
C ASP A 71 11.86 -9.19 3.62
N LYS A 72 12.27 -8.06 4.20
CA LYS A 72 13.67 -7.67 4.39
C LYS A 72 14.24 -8.09 5.75
N LEU A 73 13.46 -8.81 6.56
CA LEU A 73 13.82 -9.24 7.90
C LEU A 73 13.83 -10.77 8.02
N PRO A 74 14.70 -11.36 8.85
CA PRO A 74 14.65 -12.78 9.16
C PRO A 74 13.36 -13.12 9.91
N LYS A 75 12.81 -14.33 9.69
CA LYS A 75 11.55 -14.79 10.30
C LYS A 75 11.48 -14.58 11.82
N LYS A 76 12.60 -14.77 12.53
CA LYS A 76 12.68 -14.59 13.99
C LYS A 76 12.36 -13.16 14.46
N LEU A 77 12.60 -12.15 13.62
CA LEU A 77 12.36 -10.73 13.94
C LEU A 77 11.03 -10.21 13.41
N GLN A 78 10.41 -10.90 12.44
CA GLN A 78 9.18 -10.42 11.80
C GLN A 78 8.02 -10.22 12.77
N GLY A 79 7.90 -11.06 13.81
CA GLY A 79 6.86 -10.89 14.83
C GLY A 79 6.99 -9.58 15.62
N GLN A 80 8.21 -9.19 15.96
CA GLN A 80 8.48 -7.92 16.65
C GLN A 80 8.32 -6.73 15.71
N ALA A 81 8.90 -6.81 14.51
CA ALA A 81 8.76 -5.76 13.50
C ALA A 81 7.30 -5.50 13.13
N LYS A 82 6.48 -6.55 13.02
CA LYS A 82 5.04 -6.41 12.74
C LYS A 82 4.33 -5.61 13.82
N ARG A 83 4.66 -5.80 15.10
CA ARG A 83 4.06 -5.01 16.19
C ARG A 83 4.43 -3.53 16.07
N HIS A 84 5.72 -3.22 15.92
CA HIS A 84 6.16 -1.83 15.69
C HIS A 84 5.47 -1.18 14.48
N LEU A 85 5.32 -1.92 13.38
CA LEU A 85 4.61 -1.42 12.20
C LEU A 85 3.12 -1.22 12.45
N GLN A 86 2.47 -2.08 13.23
CA GLN A 86 1.07 -1.93 13.61
C GLN A 86 0.88 -0.71 14.51
N ASP A 87 1.79 -0.45 15.44
CA ASP A 87 1.75 0.75 16.28
C ASP A 87 1.70 2.00 15.38
N ILE A 88 2.61 2.10 14.40
CA ILE A 88 2.64 3.22 13.41
C ILE A 88 1.34 3.35 12.61
N VAL A 89 0.75 2.23 12.18
CA VAL A 89 -0.45 2.22 11.33
C VAL A 89 -1.70 2.67 12.09
N TYR A 90 -1.75 2.35 13.38
CA TYR A 90 -2.91 2.58 14.23
C TYR A 90 -2.71 3.72 15.23
N SER A 91 -1.62 4.50 15.14
CA SER A 91 -1.42 5.66 15.99
C SER A 91 -2.57 6.66 15.81
N GLU A 92 -3.03 7.24 16.92
CA GLU A 92 -4.16 8.18 16.93
C GLU A 92 -3.84 9.49 16.22
N THR A 93 -2.56 9.88 16.20
CA THR A 93 -2.10 11.12 15.59
C THR A 93 -0.94 10.88 14.64
N ARG A 94 -0.81 11.80 13.69
CA ARG A 94 0.34 11.82 12.77
C ARG A 94 1.66 12.01 13.52
N GLU A 95 1.69 12.81 14.57
CA GLU A 95 2.88 13.06 15.37
C GLU A 95 3.36 11.76 16.05
N SER A 96 2.43 11.03 16.68
CA SER A 96 2.72 9.72 17.28
C SER A 96 3.23 8.72 16.24
N ALA A 97 2.57 8.64 15.07
CA ALA A 97 3.01 7.76 13.98
C ALA A 97 4.42 8.10 13.46
N GLU A 98 4.75 9.39 13.36
CA GLU A 98 6.08 9.84 12.94
C GLU A 98 7.16 9.54 14.00
N ALA A 99 6.83 9.65 15.29
CA ALA A 99 7.72 9.28 16.39
C ALA A 99 8.00 7.77 16.42
N GLU A 100 6.93 6.95 16.36
CA GLU A 100 7.01 5.48 16.32
C GLU A 100 7.74 4.97 15.08
N ARG A 101 7.56 5.65 13.93
CA ARG A 101 8.37 5.38 12.73
C ARG A 101 9.85 5.65 13.00
N GLY A 102 10.18 6.73 13.70
CA GLY A 102 11.55 7.02 14.13
C GLY A 102 12.14 5.92 15.01
N ASP A 103 11.36 5.42 15.97
CA ASP A 103 11.74 4.29 16.82
C ASP A 103 11.97 3.02 16.01
N PHE A 104 11.06 2.68 15.10
CA PHE A 104 11.21 1.51 14.23
C PHE A 104 12.47 1.58 13.36
N VAL A 105 12.80 2.75 12.80
CA VAL A 105 14.03 2.94 12.02
C VAL A 105 15.27 2.78 12.90
N ARG A 106 15.28 3.29 14.12
CA ARG A 106 16.38 3.09 15.09
C ARG A 106 16.53 1.61 15.46
N TRP A 107 15.43 0.92 15.72
CA TRP A 107 15.41 -0.50 16.01
C TRP A 107 15.98 -1.33 14.83
N CYS A 108 15.54 -1.05 13.60
CA CYS A 108 16.08 -1.71 12.40
C CYS A 108 17.60 -1.51 12.26
N ARG A 109 18.12 -0.32 12.61
CA ARG A 109 19.56 -0.04 12.59
C ARG A 109 20.30 -0.85 13.65
N ALA A 110 19.77 -0.93 14.87
CA ALA A 110 20.36 -1.70 15.97
C ALA A 110 20.41 -3.20 15.68
N GLU A 111 19.38 -3.74 15.02
CA GLU A 111 19.33 -5.15 14.58
C GLU A 111 20.16 -5.43 13.32
N GLY A 112 20.75 -4.42 12.69
CA GLY A 112 21.57 -4.56 11.47
C GLY A 112 20.79 -4.62 10.14
N TYR A 113 19.47 -4.36 10.16
CA TYR A 113 18.58 -4.45 8.99
C TYR A 113 18.14 -3.06 8.47
N ARG A 114 19.10 -2.18 8.18
CA ARG A 114 18.83 -0.79 7.71
C ARG A 114 17.84 -0.71 6.55
N ARG A 115 17.98 -1.60 5.56
CA ARG A 115 17.11 -1.63 4.36
C ARG A 115 15.64 -1.89 4.69
N ALA A 116 15.33 -2.53 5.83
CA ALA A 116 13.95 -2.73 6.27
C ALA A 116 13.33 -1.39 6.72
N GLY A 117 14.04 -0.61 7.54
CA GLY A 117 13.60 0.71 8.00
C GLY A 117 13.52 1.78 6.90
N GLU A 118 14.26 1.61 5.80
CA GLU A 118 14.25 2.50 4.63
C GLU A 118 13.19 2.13 3.57
N THR A 119 12.49 1.01 3.74
CA THR A 119 11.45 0.53 2.82
C THR A 119 10.26 1.45 2.80
#